data_AF-A0AA42YCW1-F1
#
_entry.id   AF-A0AA42YCW1-F1
#
_cell.length_a   1.000
_cell.length_b   1.000
_cell.length_c   1.000
_cell.angle_alpha   90.00
_cell.angle_beta   90.00
_cell.angle_gamma   90.00
#
_symmetry.space_group_name_H-M   'P 1'
#
loop_
_entity.id
_entity.type
_entity.pdbx_description
1 polymer ?
#
loop_
_entity_poly.entity_id
_entity_poly.type
_entity_poly.pdbx_seq_one_letter_code
_entity_poly.pdbx_strand_id
1 'polypeptide(L)'
;ALMSYRGLSAVLDAREHVRQETDKWRRVAAFLTRFERDVELALPRPVRSATGTAPAWRGEAVATLEGRLEFSRFASTEGVDTARRIGYGLNEKQEVELWVWPGLDVAPDTVPARYSVLAGVKVFELQYLNPALVWVDAWPLSPADPPIPRAVRLRIVLASDEEIVRVFALQS
;
A
#
# COMPACT_ATOMS: atom_id res chain seq x y z
N ALA A 1 53.14 -0.45 4.66
CA ALA A 1 51.98 -1.19 4.10
C ALA A 1 50.60 -0.82 4.70
N LEU A 2 50.48 0.15 5.63
CA LEU A 2 49.19 0.51 6.25
C LEU A 2 48.23 1.38 5.40
N MET A 3 48.75 2.14 4.43
CA MET A 3 47.92 3.02 3.58
C MET A 3 47.09 2.25 2.52
N SER A 4 47.58 1.09 2.06
CA SER A 4 46.87 0.24 1.09
C SER A 4 45.62 -0.42 1.68
N TYR A 5 45.69 -0.83 2.96
CA TYR A 5 44.57 -1.45 3.66
C TYR A 5 43.41 -0.46 3.91
N ARG A 6 43.74 0.78 4.29
CA ARG A 6 42.72 1.83 4.52
C ARG A 6 42.02 2.29 3.24
N GLY A 7 42.74 2.39 2.13
CA GLY A 7 42.14 2.71 0.82
C GLY A 7 41.20 1.62 0.32
N LEU A 8 41.55 0.35 0.53
CA LEU A 8 40.70 -0.79 0.15
C LEU A 8 39.43 -0.87 1.02
N SER A 9 39.55 -0.68 2.33
CA SER A 9 38.37 -0.63 3.23
C SER A 9 37.40 0.48 2.83
N ALA A 10 37.89 1.70 2.54
CA ALA A 10 37.02 2.80 2.12
C ALA A 10 36.26 2.51 0.81
N VAL A 11 36.89 1.82 -0.14
CA VAL A 11 36.23 1.41 -1.40
C VAL A 11 35.21 0.31 -1.17
N LEU A 12 35.50 -0.66 -0.29
CA LEU A 12 34.55 -1.71 0.09
C LEU A 12 33.34 -1.13 0.82
N ASP A 13 33.56 -0.20 1.75
CA ASP A 13 32.51 0.51 2.48
C ASP A 13 31.63 1.35 1.54
N ALA A 14 32.24 2.07 0.60
CA ALA A 14 31.52 2.83 -0.41
C ALA A 14 30.67 1.93 -1.33
N ARG A 15 31.20 0.77 -1.75
CA ARG A 15 30.45 -0.19 -2.58
C ARG A 15 29.28 -0.80 -1.81
N GLU A 16 29.48 -1.12 -0.54
CA GLU A 16 28.41 -1.65 0.31
C GLU A 16 27.31 -0.60 0.53
N HIS A 17 27.69 0.67 0.76
CA HIS A 17 26.74 1.77 0.88
C HIS A 17 25.88 1.96 -0.39
N VAL A 18 26.53 2.02 -1.57
CA VAL A 18 25.82 2.12 -2.86
C VAL A 18 24.89 0.93 -3.11
N ARG A 19 25.33 -0.27 -2.72
CA ARG A 19 24.51 -1.49 -2.84
C ARG A 19 23.25 -1.40 -1.97
N GLN A 20 23.41 -1.00 -0.71
CA GLN A 20 22.30 -0.83 0.22
C GLN A 20 21.29 0.22 -0.26
N GLU A 21 21.79 1.34 -0.80
CA GLU A 21 20.94 2.39 -1.36
C GLU A 21 20.20 1.92 -2.61
N THR A 22 20.88 1.18 -3.50
CA THR A 22 20.26 0.59 -4.69
C THR A 22 19.16 -0.40 -4.31
N ASP A 23 19.41 -1.27 -3.33
CA ASP A 23 18.44 -2.25 -2.87
C ASP A 23 17.23 -1.58 -2.18
N LYS A 24 17.44 -0.47 -1.45
CA LYS A 24 16.37 0.37 -0.88
C LYS A 24 15.44 0.89 -1.97
N TRP A 25 15.99 1.58 -2.97
CA TRP A 25 15.17 2.16 -4.04
C TRP A 25 14.50 1.10 -4.91
N ARG A 26 15.15 -0.06 -5.10
CA ARG A 26 14.52 -1.21 -5.78
C ARG A 26 13.28 -1.69 -5.03
N ARG A 27 13.35 -1.81 -3.70
CA ARG A 27 12.18 -2.19 -2.87
C ARG A 27 11.06 -1.17 -2.96
N VAL A 28 11.37 0.14 -2.87
CA VAL A 28 10.38 1.22 -3.00
C VAL A 28 9.72 1.16 -4.38
N ALA A 29 10.49 1.02 -5.45
CA ALA A 29 9.95 0.93 -6.81
C ALA A 29 9.04 -0.31 -6.97
N ALA A 30 9.48 -1.48 -6.49
CA ALA A 30 8.68 -2.71 -6.55
C ALA A 30 7.34 -2.56 -5.80
N PHE A 31 7.38 -1.93 -4.62
CA PHE A 31 6.18 -1.61 -3.85
C PHE A 31 5.25 -0.66 -4.62
N LEU A 32 5.76 0.45 -5.16
CA LEU A 32 4.94 1.43 -5.90
C LEU A 32 4.29 0.81 -7.14
N THR A 33 5.03 0.05 -7.94
CA THR A 33 4.49 -0.64 -9.13
C THR A 33 3.44 -1.68 -8.75
N ARG A 34 3.61 -2.35 -7.60
CA ARG A 34 2.58 -3.25 -7.08
C ARG A 34 1.32 -2.48 -6.69
N PHE A 35 1.48 -1.43 -5.90
CA PHE A 35 0.38 -0.61 -5.40
C PHE A 35 -0.43 -0.02 -6.55
N GLU A 36 0.25 0.54 -7.57
CA GLU A 36 -0.35 1.05 -8.79
C GLU A 36 -1.25 0.02 -9.48
N ARG A 37 -0.71 -1.18 -9.78
CA ARG A 37 -1.50 -2.27 -10.38
C ARG A 37 -2.64 -2.76 -9.50
N ASP A 38 -2.49 -2.66 -8.19
CA ASP A 38 -3.56 -3.01 -7.25
C ASP A 38 -4.70 -2.01 -7.37
N VAL A 39 -4.42 -0.71 -7.32
CA VAL A 39 -5.45 0.34 -7.37
C VAL A 39 -6.07 0.53 -8.75
N GLU A 40 -5.33 0.31 -9.84
CA GLU A 40 -5.86 0.33 -11.22
C GLU A 40 -6.92 -0.76 -11.46
N LEU A 41 -6.81 -1.88 -10.74
CA LEU A 41 -7.73 -3.01 -10.86
C LEU A 41 -8.86 -2.94 -9.83
N ALA A 42 -9.04 -1.80 -9.15
CA ALA A 42 -10.08 -1.59 -8.18
C ALA A 42 -11.48 -1.76 -8.81
N LEU A 43 -12.38 -2.38 -8.04
CA LEU A 43 -13.72 -2.74 -8.45
C LEU A 43 -14.75 -2.03 -7.57
N PRO A 44 -15.83 -1.45 -8.14
CA PRO A 44 -16.89 -0.81 -7.37
C PRO A 44 -17.82 -1.85 -6.73
N ARG A 45 -17.26 -2.95 -6.21
CA ARG A 45 -18.01 -4.08 -5.65
C ARG A 45 -17.88 -4.11 -4.12
N PRO A 46 -18.96 -3.79 -3.37
CA PRO A 46 -18.97 -3.95 -1.92
C PRO A 46 -18.91 -5.44 -1.54
N VAL A 47 -18.51 -5.72 -0.31
CA VAL A 47 -18.30 -7.09 0.17
C VAL A 47 -19.08 -7.35 1.46
N ARG A 48 -19.54 -8.59 1.65
CA ARG A 48 -20.09 -9.01 2.95
C ARG A 48 -18.96 -9.14 3.97
N SER A 49 -19.22 -8.71 5.19
CA SER A 49 -18.30 -8.71 6.32
C SER A 49 -19.01 -9.15 7.60
N ALA A 50 -18.24 -9.48 8.64
CA ALA A 50 -18.73 -9.86 9.97
C ALA A 50 -19.77 -8.88 10.54
N THR A 51 -19.56 -7.58 10.27
CA THR A 51 -20.37 -6.48 10.80
C THR A 51 -21.44 -5.99 9.82
N GLY A 52 -21.66 -6.71 8.70
CA GLY A 52 -22.64 -6.36 7.68
C GLY A 52 -22.04 -6.24 6.29
N THR A 53 -22.18 -5.08 5.64
CA THR A 53 -21.62 -4.81 4.32
C THR A 53 -20.48 -3.81 4.43
N ALA A 54 -19.31 -4.14 3.89
CA ALA A 54 -18.18 -3.24 3.76
C ALA A 54 -18.18 -2.58 2.37
N PRO A 55 -17.82 -1.29 2.27
CA PRO A 55 -17.79 -0.58 0.99
C PRO A 55 -16.71 -1.15 0.07
N ALA A 56 -16.87 -0.91 -1.24
CA ALA A 56 -15.94 -1.36 -2.26
C ALA A 56 -14.50 -0.87 -2.03
N TRP A 57 -14.38 0.35 -1.51
CA TRP A 57 -13.14 0.98 -1.07
C TRP A 57 -13.34 1.52 0.34
N ARG A 58 -12.43 1.19 1.26
CA ARG A 58 -12.39 1.68 2.63
C ARG A 58 -11.00 2.20 2.92
N GLY A 59 -10.90 3.50 3.19
CA GLY A 59 -9.70 4.16 3.67
C GLY A 59 -9.93 4.68 5.08
N GLU A 60 -9.15 4.20 6.03
CA GLU A 60 -9.19 4.66 7.42
C GLU A 60 -8.14 5.74 7.65
N ALA A 61 -8.52 6.76 8.41
CA ALA A 61 -7.58 7.79 8.82
C ALA A 61 -6.51 7.17 9.73
N VAL A 62 -5.28 7.69 9.63
CA VAL A 62 -4.12 7.17 10.40
C VAL A 62 -4.35 7.17 11.91
N ALA A 63 -5.23 8.05 12.41
CA ALA A 63 -5.54 8.17 13.85
C ALA A 63 -6.24 6.95 14.46
N THR A 64 -6.87 6.07 13.67
CA THR A 64 -7.77 5.04 14.20
C THR A 64 -7.18 3.64 14.32
N LEU A 65 -6.10 3.31 13.59
CA LEU A 65 -5.28 2.09 13.68
C LEU A 65 -4.45 2.01 12.37
N GLU A 66 -3.11 2.10 12.46
CA GLU A 66 -2.16 1.62 11.44
C GLU A 66 -2.38 2.04 9.96
N GLY A 67 -3.13 3.12 9.68
CA GLY A 67 -3.35 3.65 8.32
C GLY A 67 -3.80 2.58 7.33
N ARG A 68 -5.06 2.14 7.41
CA ARG A 68 -5.55 0.95 6.70
C ARG A 68 -6.32 1.33 5.45
N LEU A 69 -5.95 0.70 4.34
CA LEU A 69 -6.70 0.70 3.09
C LEU A 69 -7.19 -0.71 2.81
N GLU A 70 -8.47 -0.88 2.53
CA GLU A 70 -9.04 -2.13 2.03
C GLU A 70 -9.91 -1.85 0.81
N PHE A 71 -9.79 -2.67 -0.22
CA PHE A 71 -10.65 -2.52 -1.38
C PHE A 71 -10.77 -3.81 -2.18
N SER A 72 -11.83 -3.86 -2.98
CA SER A 72 -12.11 -4.93 -3.91
C SER A 72 -11.35 -4.69 -5.20
N ARG A 73 -10.67 -5.71 -5.75
CA ARG A 73 -10.02 -5.65 -7.07
C ARG A 73 -10.22 -6.91 -7.88
N PHE A 74 -10.07 -6.82 -9.20
CA PHE A 74 -9.91 -7.99 -10.07
C PHE A 74 -8.60 -8.69 -9.77
N ALA A 75 -8.61 -10.02 -9.75
CA ALA A 75 -7.43 -10.85 -9.65
C ALA A 75 -7.51 -11.98 -10.65
N SER A 76 -6.52 -12.07 -11.54
CA SER A 76 -6.39 -13.22 -12.42
C SER A 76 -5.60 -14.30 -11.69
N THR A 77 -6.27 -15.41 -11.35
CA THR A 77 -5.62 -16.59 -10.78
C THR A 77 -5.87 -17.75 -11.74
N GLU A 78 -4.81 -18.36 -12.26
CA GLU A 78 -4.90 -19.51 -13.18
C GLU A 78 -5.80 -19.27 -14.42
N GLY A 79 -5.83 -18.03 -14.92
CA GLY A 79 -6.63 -17.65 -16.09
C GLY A 79 -8.12 -17.44 -15.81
N VAL A 80 -8.55 -17.52 -14.55
CA VAL A 80 -9.89 -17.14 -14.12
C VAL A 80 -9.84 -15.78 -13.42
N ASP A 81 -10.52 -14.80 -14.01
CA ASP A 81 -10.67 -13.49 -13.40
C ASP A 81 -11.69 -13.58 -12.27
N THR A 82 -11.19 -13.46 -11.05
CA THR A 82 -12.00 -13.50 -9.83
C THR A 82 -11.82 -12.19 -9.06
N ALA A 83 -12.91 -11.68 -8.49
CA ALA A 83 -12.82 -10.55 -7.59
C ALA A 83 -12.26 -11.02 -6.24
N ARG A 84 -11.35 -10.25 -5.64
CA ARG A 84 -10.84 -10.49 -4.30
C ARG A 84 -10.77 -9.21 -3.49
N ARG A 85 -10.83 -9.36 -2.16
CA ARG A 85 -10.53 -8.28 -1.24
C ARG A 85 -9.03 -8.25 -0.95
N ILE A 86 -8.45 -7.06 -0.98
CA ILE A 86 -7.08 -6.82 -0.53
C ILE A 86 -7.03 -5.63 0.42
N GLY A 87 -5.91 -5.48 1.12
CA GLY A 87 -5.64 -4.31 1.93
C GLY A 87 -4.16 -4.01 2.09
N TYR A 88 -3.89 -2.80 2.55
CA TYR A 88 -2.58 -2.27 2.87
C TYR A 88 -2.63 -1.62 4.26
N GLY A 89 -1.59 -1.85 5.05
CA GLY A 89 -1.45 -1.22 6.37
C GLY A 89 -0.01 -1.22 6.84
N LEU A 90 0.33 -0.33 7.76
CA LEU A 90 1.66 -0.26 8.37
C LEU A 90 1.65 -1.01 9.71
N ASN A 91 2.46 -2.06 9.85
CA ASN A 91 2.54 -2.80 11.10
C ASN A 91 3.48 -2.15 12.13
N GLU A 92 3.43 -2.64 13.36
CA GLU A 92 4.31 -2.21 14.48
C GLU A 92 5.81 -2.34 14.19
N LYS A 93 6.21 -3.19 13.23
CA LYS A 93 7.61 -3.38 12.82
C LYS A 93 8.08 -2.38 11.76
N GLN A 94 7.27 -1.35 11.47
CA GLN A 94 7.55 -0.36 10.43
C GLN A 94 7.64 -0.98 9.03
N GLU A 95 6.78 -1.98 8.77
CA GLU A 95 6.65 -2.62 7.46
C GLU A 95 5.23 -2.43 6.92
N VAL A 96 5.13 -2.01 5.67
CA VAL A 96 3.86 -2.03 4.96
C VAL A 96 3.55 -3.48 4.62
N GLU A 97 2.39 -3.94 5.08
CA GLU A 97 1.84 -5.24 4.77
C GLU A 97 0.79 -5.14 3.68
N LEU A 98 0.80 -6.12 2.78
CA LEU A 98 -0.32 -6.45 1.92
C LEU A 98 -1.13 -7.56 2.58
N TRP A 99 -2.43 -7.34 2.71
CA TRP A 99 -3.39 -8.34 3.15
C TRP A 99 -4.19 -8.86 1.96
N VAL A 100 -4.26 -10.18 1.81
CA VAL A 100 -4.97 -10.84 0.72
C VAL A 100 -5.96 -11.82 1.30
N TRP A 101 -7.24 -11.58 1.06
CA TRP A 101 -8.29 -12.53 1.39
C TRP A 101 -8.43 -13.59 0.29
N PRO A 102 -8.84 -14.82 0.64
CA PRO A 102 -8.95 -15.92 -0.33
C PRO A 102 -10.05 -15.70 -1.38
N GLY A 103 -10.98 -14.77 -1.14
CA GLY A 103 -12.05 -14.41 -2.07
C GLY A 103 -12.62 -13.03 -1.75
N LEU A 104 -13.75 -12.69 -2.38
CA LEU A 104 -14.41 -11.41 -2.14
C LEU A 104 -15.38 -11.46 -0.94
N ASP A 105 -16.26 -12.44 -0.91
CA ASP A 105 -17.28 -12.61 0.14
C ASP A 105 -16.89 -13.79 1.04
N VAL A 106 -15.89 -13.55 1.88
CA VAL A 106 -15.34 -14.56 2.80
C VAL A 106 -16.12 -14.60 4.11
N ALA A 107 -15.98 -15.70 4.87
CA ALA A 107 -16.60 -15.81 6.18
C ALA A 107 -16.06 -14.73 7.15
N PRO A 108 -16.88 -14.23 8.10
CA PRO A 108 -16.53 -13.20 9.08
C PRO A 108 -15.14 -13.34 9.74
N ASP A 109 -14.76 -14.56 10.12
CA ASP A 109 -13.52 -14.84 10.86
C ASP A 109 -12.34 -15.21 9.95
N THR A 110 -12.48 -15.00 8.64
CA THR A 110 -11.42 -15.33 7.67
C THR A 110 -10.27 -14.35 7.81
N VAL A 111 -9.14 -14.85 8.30
CA VAL A 111 -7.90 -14.08 8.41
C VAL A 111 -7.24 -13.97 7.04
N PRO A 112 -6.85 -12.76 6.57
CA PRO A 112 -6.12 -12.61 5.32
C PRO A 112 -4.69 -13.14 5.44
N ALA A 113 -4.15 -13.61 4.31
CA ALA A 113 -2.71 -13.82 4.18
C ALA A 113 -2.00 -12.46 4.18
N ARG A 114 -0.95 -12.32 4.98
CA ARG A 114 -0.20 -11.06 5.14
C ARG A 114 1.21 -11.19 4.58
N TYR A 115 1.62 -10.20 3.78
CA TYR A 115 2.93 -10.16 3.14
C TYR A 115 3.60 -8.82 3.40
N SER A 116 4.81 -8.82 3.95
CA SER A 116 5.62 -7.61 4.05
C SER A 116 6.06 -7.19 2.64
N VAL A 117 5.64 -6.01 2.20
CA VAL A 117 5.89 -5.49 0.84
C VAL A 117 6.82 -4.29 0.80
N LEU A 118 7.01 -3.60 1.93
CA LEU A 118 7.99 -2.53 2.06
C LEU A 118 8.40 -2.36 3.52
N ALA A 119 9.67 -2.59 3.84
CA ALA A 119 10.22 -2.40 5.18
C ALA A 119 10.85 -1.02 5.37
N GLY A 120 10.99 -0.59 6.63
CA GLY A 120 11.64 0.66 7.00
C GLY A 120 10.77 1.88 6.71
N VAL A 121 9.48 1.80 7.01
CA VAL A 121 8.49 2.85 6.78
C VAL A 121 8.06 3.48 8.10
N LYS A 122 8.37 4.76 8.25
CA LYS A 122 7.99 5.58 9.42
C LYS A 122 6.57 6.11 9.30
N VAL A 123 6.17 6.50 8.09
CA VAL A 123 4.83 7.03 7.81
C VAL A 123 4.27 6.35 6.58
N PHE A 124 3.02 5.90 6.67
CA PHE A 124 2.22 5.41 5.57
C PHE A 124 0.85 6.10 5.64
N GLU A 125 0.63 7.04 4.74
CA GLU A 125 -0.56 7.89 4.72
C GLU A 125 -1.23 7.86 3.37
N LEU A 126 -2.56 7.84 3.40
CA LEU A 126 -3.40 7.81 2.23
C LEU A 126 -4.42 8.94 2.31
N GLN A 127 -4.59 9.63 1.19
CA GLN A 127 -5.67 10.58 1.00
C GLN A 127 -6.43 10.23 -0.27
N TYR A 128 -7.70 10.62 -0.31
CA TYR A 128 -8.65 10.23 -1.34
C TYR A 128 -9.23 11.48 -1.97
N LEU A 129 -9.29 11.51 -3.31
CA LEU A 129 -9.86 12.63 -4.05
C LEU A 129 -11.36 12.41 -4.24
N ASN A 130 -12.17 13.28 -3.65
CA ASN A 130 -13.63 13.21 -3.76
C ASN A 130 -14.16 13.82 -5.08
N PRO A 131 -15.46 13.72 -5.39
CA PRO A 131 -16.04 14.27 -6.63
C PRO A 131 -15.94 15.79 -6.74
N ALA A 132 -15.83 16.50 -5.60
CA ALA A 132 -15.63 17.95 -5.53
C ALA A 132 -14.15 18.36 -5.68
N LEU A 133 -13.26 17.42 -6.00
CA LEU A 133 -11.82 17.61 -6.16
C LEU A 133 -11.11 18.06 -4.86
N VAL A 134 -11.66 17.67 -3.72
CA VAL A 134 -11.08 17.90 -2.40
C VAL A 134 -10.43 16.61 -1.90
N TRP A 135 -9.22 16.73 -1.36
CA TRP A 135 -8.51 15.63 -0.71
C TRP A 135 -9.05 15.40 0.70
N VAL A 136 -9.36 14.16 1.02
CA VAL A 136 -9.87 13.75 2.33
C VAL A 136 -9.08 12.56 2.88
N ASP A 137 -8.99 12.44 4.21
CA ASP A 137 -8.13 11.45 4.87
C ASP A 137 -8.81 10.10 5.14
N ALA A 138 -10.10 9.98 4.80
CA ALA A 138 -10.87 8.76 4.93
C ALA A 138 -11.82 8.59 3.75
N TRP A 139 -12.20 7.35 3.47
CA TRP A 139 -13.14 7.03 2.41
C TRP A 139 -13.99 5.79 2.74
N PRO A 140 -15.30 5.79 2.42
CA PRO A 140 -16.12 6.97 2.07
C PRO A 140 -16.37 7.87 3.29
N LEU A 141 -16.74 9.13 3.07
CA LEU A 141 -17.17 10.05 4.13
C LEU A 141 -18.70 10.11 4.27
N SER A 142 -19.42 9.79 3.20
CA SER A 142 -20.88 9.82 3.12
C SER A 142 -21.40 8.60 2.35
N PRO A 143 -22.59 8.07 2.68
CA PRO A 143 -23.25 7.04 1.86
C PRO A 143 -23.52 7.47 0.40
N ALA A 144 -23.53 8.77 0.13
CA ALA A 144 -23.70 9.32 -1.22
C ALA A 144 -22.39 9.35 -2.04
N ASP A 145 -21.24 9.08 -1.41
CA ASP A 145 -19.96 9.05 -2.12
C ASP A 145 -19.93 7.88 -3.12
N PRO A 146 -19.24 8.06 -4.27
CA PRO A 146 -19.01 6.96 -5.19
C PRO A 146 -18.29 5.77 -4.51
N PRO A 147 -18.50 4.54 -4.99
CA PRO A 147 -17.89 3.36 -4.39
C PRO A 147 -16.34 3.38 -4.33
N ILE A 148 -15.71 4.13 -5.24
CA ILE A 148 -14.25 4.30 -5.35
C ILE A 148 -13.96 5.80 -5.47
N PRO A 149 -12.90 6.34 -4.82
CA PRO A 149 -12.50 7.73 -5.02
C PRO A 149 -11.97 7.98 -6.44
N ARG A 150 -11.88 9.24 -6.84
CA ARG A 150 -11.33 9.61 -8.16
C ARG A 150 -9.84 9.30 -8.29
N ALA A 151 -9.12 9.50 -7.19
CA ALA A 151 -7.69 9.27 -7.09
C ALA A 151 -7.29 8.96 -5.65
N VAL A 152 -6.13 8.35 -5.48
CA VAL A 152 -5.48 8.11 -4.19
C VAL A 152 -4.13 8.79 -4.21
N ARG A 153 -3.84 9.56 -3.16
CA ARG A 153 -2.52 10.07 -2.86
C ARG A 153 -1.90 9.18 -1.80
N LEU A 154 -0.74 8.63 -2.10
CA LEU A 154 0.08 7.86 -1.19
C LEU A 154 1.28 8.70 -0.76
N ARG A 155 1.48 8.81 0.55
CA ARG A 155 2.64 9.43 1.17
C ARG A 155 3.37 8.40 2.04
N ILE A 156 4.67 8.27 1.79
CA ILE A 156 5.56 7.37 2.52
C ILE A 156 6.74 8.19 3.03
N VAL A 157 7.05 8.04 4.32
CA VAL A 157 8.32 8.52 4.88
C VAL A 157 9.11 7.29 5.31
N LEU A 158 10.31 7.12 4.77
CA LEU A 158 11.21 6.03 5.13
C LEU A 158 11.85 6.29 6.50
N ALA A 159 12.40 5.24 7.12
CA ALA A 159 13.17 5.35 8.35
C ALA A 159 14.43 6.22 8.20
N SER A 160 14.93 6.37 6.97
CA SER A 160 16.01 7.28 6.58
C SER A 160 15.53 8.70 6.22
N ASP A 161 14.28 9.03 6.56
CA ASP A 161 13.60 10.33 6.42
C ASP A 161 13.36 10.81 4.97
N GLU A 162 13.61 9.99 3.94
CA GLU A 162 13.16 10.33 2.59
C GLU A 162 11.63 10.25 2.48
N GLU A 163 11.06 11.26 1.86
CA GLU A 163 9.63 11.38 1.60
C GLU A 163 9.30 11.08 0.14
N ILE A 164 8.33 10.18 -0.06
CA ILE A 164 7.81 9.80 -1.36
C ILE A 164 6.32 10.09 -1.40
N VAL A 165 5.90 10.92 -2.35
CA VAL A 165 4.49 11.19 -2.63
C VAL A 165 4.16 10.73 -4.05
N ARG A 166 3.07 9.97 -4.20
CA ARG A 166 2.52 9.53 -5.49
C ARG A 166 1.01 9.72 -5.53
N VAL A 167 0.49 10.00 -6.71
CA VAL A 167 -0.95 10.10 -6.96
C VAL A 167 -1.32 9.12 -8.05
N PHE A 168 -2.35 8.31 -7.79
CA PHE A 168 -2.87 7.30 -8.69
C PHE A 168 -4.32 7.63 -9.02
N ALA A 169 -4.65 7.81 -10.31
CA ALA A 169 -6.03 7.98 -10.76
C ALA A 169 -6.73 6.62 -10.81
N LEU A 170 -7.98 6.53 -10.35
CA LEU A 170 -8.73 5.27 -10.26
C LEU A 170 -9.92 5.19 -11.22
N GLN A 171 -10.27 6.33 -11.83
CA GLN A 171 -11.36 6.43 -12.80
C GLN A 171 -10.80 7.09 -14.07
N SER A 172 -10.80 6.35 -15.17
CA SER A 172 -10.79 6.88 -16.54
C SER A 172 -12.16 6.69 -17.15
#